data_AF-A0A1Q8ZS05-F1
#
_entry.id   AF-A0A1Q8ZS05-F1
#
_cell.length_a   1.000
_cell.length_b   1.000
_cell.length_c   1.000
_cell.angle_alpha   90.00
_cell.angle_beta   90.00
_cell.angle_gamma   90.00
#
_symmetry.space_group_name_H-M   'P 1'
#
loop_
_entity.id
_entity.type
_entity.pdbx_description
1 polymer ?
#
loop_
_entity_poly.entity_id
_entity_poly.type
_entity_poly.pdbx_seq_one_letter_code
_entity_poly.pdbx_strand_id
1 'polypeptide(L)' 'MGSFSMWHWLIVLAIVLLLFGRGKIPDLMGDVAKGIKSFKKGMADDDAPEKPSQTVDHKADDHK' A
#
# COMPACT_ATOMS: atom_id res chain seq x y z
N MET A 1 -4.24 22.89 24.27
CA MET A 1 -4.40 21.42 24.24
C MET A 1 -3.85 20.91 22.91
N GLY A 2 -2.52 20.99 22.75
CA GLY A 2 -1.82 20.63 21.51
C GLY A 2 -1.54 19.14 21.51
N SER A 3 -2.55 18.39 21.09
CA SER A 3 -2.55 16.93 21.06
C SER A 3 -1.40 16.42 20.21
N PHE A 4 -0.40 15.86 20.89
CA PHE A 4 0.64 14.98 20.36
C PHE A 4 1.48 15.57 19.22
N SER A 5 2.50 16.33 19.63
CA SER A 5 3.64 16.76 18.83
C SER A 5 4.05 15.67 17.83
N MET A 6 4.31 16.06 16.57
CA MET A 6 4.73 15.16 15.49
C MET A 6 5.90 14.23 15.88
N TRP A 7 6.70 14.65 16.86
CA TRP A 7 7.75 13.86 17.48
C TRP A 7 7.24 12.57 18.15
N HIS A 8 6.08 12.60 18.81
CA HIS A 8 5.47 11.43 19.45
C HIS A 8 5.17 10.32 18.44
N TRP A 9 4.59 10.68 17.29
CA TRP A 9 4.29 9.73 16.23
C TRP A 9 5.53 9.04 15.66
N LEU A 10 6.68 9.73 15.60
CA LEU A 10 7.96 9.13 15.22
C LEU A 10 8.42 8.05 16.20
N ILE A 11 8.33 8.29 17.53
CA ILE A 11 8.66 7.26 18.53
C ILE A 11 7.71 6.07 18.45
N VAL A 12 6.41 6.33 18.36
CA VAL A 12 5.42 5.26 18.28
C VAL A 12 5.68 4.39 17.05
N LEU A 13 5.93 5.01 15.90
CA LEU A 13 6.28 4.28 14.68
C LEU A 13 7.55 3.44 14.87
N ALA A 14 8.60 4.00 15.50
CA ALA A 14 9.83 3.27 15.77
C ALA A 14 9.60 2.04 16.66
N ILE A 15 8.79 2.15 17.72
CA ILE A 15 8.44 1.02 18.60
C ILE A 15 7.65 -0.04 17.84
N VAL A 16 6.66 0.37 17.03
CA VAL A 16 5.86 -0.55 16.21
C VAL A 16 6.75 -1.30 15.23
N LEU A 17 7.66 -0.61 14.53
CA LEU A 17 8.64 -1.24 13.64
C LEU A 17 9.54 -2.26 14.37
N LEU A 18 9.91 -1.97 15.63
CA LEU A 18 10.77 -2.84 16.43
C LEU A 18 10.04 -4.10 16.94
N LEU A 19 8.77 -3.96 17.36
CA LEU A 19 7.94 -5.07 17.83
C LEU A 19 7.51 -6.01 16.69
N PHE A 20 7.10 -5.45 15.55
CA PHE A 20 6.66 -6.24 14.40
C PHE A 20 7.83 -6.70 13.51
N GLY A 21 8.97 -6.02 13.59
CA GLY A 21 10.13 -6.26 12.74
C GLY A 21 9.93 -5.82 11.29
N ARG A 22 11.03 -5.66 10.56
CA ARG A 22 11.02 -5.18 9.17
C ARG A 22 10.38 -6.16 8.17
N GLY A 23 10.23 -7.43 8.53
CA GLY A 23 9.70 -8.48 7.64
C GLY A 23 8.17 -8.63 7.66
N LYS A 24 7.50 -8.38 8.79
CA LYS A 24 6.05 -8.63 8.90
C LYS A 24 5.20 -7.51 8.31
N ILE A 25 5.68 -6.26 8.38
CA ILE A 25 4.93 -5.10 7.90
C ILE A 25 4.76 -5.09 6.37
N PRO A 26 5.79 -5.37 5.55
CA PRO A 26 5.64 -5.43 4.09
C PRO A 26 4.70 -6.52 3.61
N ASP A 27 4.76 -7.72 4.21
CA ASP A 27 3.85 -8.84 3.88
C ASP A 27 2.38 -8.45 4.15
N LEU A 28 2.10 -7.95 5.36
CA LEU A 28 0.75 -7.54 5.75
C LEU A 28 0.24 -6.35 4.93
N MET A 29 1.10 -5.35 4.67
CA MET A 29 0.76 -4.22 3.80
C MET A 29 0.49 -4.68 2.36
N GLY A 30 1.20 -5.68 1.85
CA GLY A 30 1.01 -6.23 0.52
C GLY A 30 -0.38 -6.83 0.33
N ASP A 31 -0.84 -7.63 1.29
CA ASP A 31 -2.17 -8.25 1.23
C ASP A 31 -3.30 -7.23 1.45
N VAL A 32 -3.11 -6.28 2.37
CA VAL A 32 -4.04 -5.16 2.56
C VAL A 32 -4.11 -4.28 1.31
N ALA A 33 -2.97 -3.97 0.67
CA ALA A 33 -2.93 -3.19 -0.55
C ALA A 33 -3.62 -3.88 -1.73
N LYS A 34 -3.46 -5.20 -1.88
CA LYS A 34 -4.20 -5.99 -2.88
C LYS A 34 -5.70 -5.92 -2.63
N GLY A 35 -6.14 -6.11 -1.38
CA GLY A 35 -7.56 -6.02 -1.00
C GLY A 35 -8.16 -4.65 -1.30
N ILE A 36 -7.48 -3.57 -0.91
CA ILE A 36 -7.91 -2.19 -1.19
C ILE A 36 -7.90 -1.90 -2.69
N LYS A 37 -6.92 -2.39 -3.45
CA LYS A 37 -6.84 -2.20 -4.91
C LYS A 37 -8.01 -2.87 -5.62
N SER A 38 -8.35 -4.11 -5.24
CA SER A 38 -9.50 -4.84 -5.78
C SER A 38 -10.82 -4.17 -5.39
N PHE A 39 -10.95 -3.69 -4.16
CA PHE A 39 -12.12 -2.95 -3.69
C PHE A 39 -12.31 -1.63 -4.47
N LYS A 40 -11.23 -0.86 -4.62
CA LYS A 40 -11.25 0.39 -5.40
C LYS A 40 -11.54 0.14 -6.88
N LYS A 41 -10.99 -0.94 -7.46
CA LYS A 41 -11.28 -1.31 -8.85
C LYS A 41 -12.73 -1.73 -9.02
N GLY A 42 -13.29 -2.53 -8.12
CA GLY A 42 -14.70 -2.93 -8.16
C GLY A 42 -15.66 -1.73 -8.04
N MET A 43 -15.37 -0.78 -7.15
CA MET A 43 -16.16 0.46 -7.05
C MET A 43 -15.99 1.39 -8.26
N ALA A 44 -14.81 1.43 -8.88
CA ALA A 44 -14.56 2.26 -10.06
C ALA A 44 -15.15 1.68 -11.35
N ASP A 45 -15.29 0.35 -11.44
CA ASP A 45 -15.97 -0.34 -12.56
C ASP A 45 -17.49 -0.04 -12.57
N ASP A 46 -18.11 0.22 -11.41
CA ASP A 46 -19.54 0.58 -11.31
C ASP A 46 -19.83 2.01 -11.78
N ASP A 47 -18.82 2.90 -11.77
CA ASP A 47 -18.97 4.34 -12.05
C ASP A 47 -18.41 4.77 -13.43
N ALA A 48 -17.71 3.89 -14.17
CA ALA A 48 -17.12 4.24 -15.47
C ALA A 48 -17.23 3.11 -16.50
N PRO A 49 -17.71 3.40 -17.74
CA PRO A 49 -17.66 2.42 -18.81
C PRO A 49 -16.20 2.17 -19.18
N GLU A 50 -15.77 0.94 -18.91
CA GLU A 50 -14.58 0.22 -19.37
C GLU A 50 -13.40 1.09 -19.88
N LYS A 51 -12.40 1.28 -19.03
CA LYS A 51 -11.02 1.45 -19.49
C LYS A 51 -10.16 0.28 -18.98
N PRO A 52 -9.47 -0.45 -19.86
CA PRO A 52 -8.59 -1.53 -19.45
C PRO A 52 -7.46 -0.92 -18.61
N SER A 53 -7.45 -1.27 -17.33
CA SER A 53 -6.43 -0.88 -16.38
C SER A 53 -5.08 -1.42 -16.85
N GLN A 54 -4.28 -0.56 -17.49
CA GLN A 54 -2.88 -0.79 -17.78
C GLN A 54 -2.17 -1.15 -16.46
N THR A 55 -1.88 -2.42 -16.25
CA THR A 55 -0.84 -2.81 -15.30
C THR A 55 0.48 -2.44 -15.94
N VAL A 56 1.24 -1.64 -15.21
CA VAL A 56 2.67 -1.45 -15.41
C VAL A 56 3.33 -2.79 -15.08
N ASP A 57 3.21 -3.75 -15.99
CA ASP A 57 4.10 -4.90 -16.07
C ASP A 57 5.40 -4.40 -16.70
N HIS A 58 6.48 -4.65 -15.95
CA HIS A 58 7.83 -4.27 -16.33
C HIS A 58 8.16 -4.85 -17.70
N LYS A 59 8.42 -3.99 -18.67
CA LYS A 59 9.29 -4.31 -19.80
C LYS A 59 10.71 -4.42 -19.28
N ALA A 60 11.03 -5.57 -18.70
CA ALA A 60 12.37 -6.02 -18.38
C ALA A 60 12.63 -7.36 -19.06
N ASP A 61 12.33 -7.43 -20.36
CA ASP A 61 12.67 -8.57 -21.20
C ASP A 61 13.50 -8.07 -22.40
N ASP A 62 14.79 -8.38 -22.30
CA ASP A 62 15.65 -8.85 -23.39
C ASP A 62 15.56 -8.09 -24.73
N HIS A 63 16.50 -7.16 -24.93
CA HIS A 63 16.91 -6.77 -26.28
C HIS A 63 18.27 -7.41 -26.57
N LYS A 64 18.19 -8.52 -27.31
CA LYS A 64 19.28 -9.14 -28.08
C LYS A 64 19.89 -8.19 -29.10
#